data_AF-A0A3C1I528-F1
#
_entry.id   AF-A0A3C1I528-F1
#
_cell.length_a   1.000
_cell.length_b   1.000
_cell.length_c   1.000
_cell.angle_alpha   90.00
_cell.angle_beta   90.00
_cell.angle_gamma   90.00
#
_symmetry.space_group_name_H-M   'P 1'
#
loop_
_entity.id
_entity.type
_entity.pdbx_description
1 polymer ?
#
loop_
_entity_poly.entity_id
_entity_poly.type
_entity_poly.pdbx_seq_one_letter_code
_entity_poly.pdbx_strand_id
1 'polypeptide(L)' 'MKHLSDELLIESYYKANELKLSPDFVSLIKAEIYRRGLSHKIKYTS' A
#
# COMPACT_ATOMS: atom_id res chain seq x y z
N MET A 1 7.09 -2.12 8.60
CA MET A 1 7.40 -1.59 7.25
C MET A 1 8.30 -0.36 7.23
N LYS A 2 8.84 0.15 8.35
CA LYS A 2 9.62 1.41 8.36
C LYS A 2 10.91 1.42 7.52
N HIS A 3 11.42 0.24 7.14
CA HIS A 3 12.59 0.07 6.27
C HIS A 3 12.25 -0.24 4.80
N LEU A 4 10.96 -0.42 4.46
CA LEU A 4 10.57 -0.54 3.05
C LEU A 4 10.72 0.82 2.38
N SER A 5 11.33 0.83 1.20
CA SER A 5 11.29 1.96 0.27
C SER A 5 9.84 2.23 -0.16
N ASP A 6 9.57 3.47 -0.55
CA ASP A 6 8.23 3.88 -0.95
C ASP A 6 7.72 3.11 -2.17
N GLU A 7 8.59 2.80 -3.15
CA GLU A 7 8.24 1.98 -4.31
C GLU A 7 7.80 0.56 -3.90
N LEU A 8 8.57 -0.10 -3.05
CA LEU A 8 8.27 -1.46 -2.60
C LEU A 8 6.99 -1.51 -1.75
N LEU A 9 6.69 -0.45 -1.00
CA LEU A 9 5.47 -0.34 -0.20
C LEU A 9 4.23 -0.27 -1.11
N ILE A 10 4.30 0.53 -2.17
CA ILE A 10 3.24 0.66 -3.18
C ILE A 10 3.08 -0.65 -3.95
N GLU A 11 4.18 -1.28 -4.38
CA GLU A 11 4.14 -2.58 -5.05
C GLU A 11 3.51 -3.67 -4.16
N SER A 12 3.86 -3.67 -2.86
CA SER A 12 3.29 -4.60 -1.88
C SER A 12 1.78 -4.39 -1.72
N TYR A 13 1.29 -3.15 -1.78
CA TYR A 13 -0.15 -2.87 -1.77
C TYR A 13 -0.86 -3.48 -2.98
N TYR A 14 -0.33 -3.28 -4.19
CA TYR A 14 -0.93 -3.82 -5.41
C TYR A 14 -0.88 -5.36 -5.43
N LYS A 15 0.26 -5.96 -5.10
CA LYS A 15 0.40 -7.42 -4.98
C LYS A 15 -0.52 -8.01 -3.92
N ALA A 16 -0.69 -7.35 -2.78
CA ALA A 16 -1.59 -7.82 -1.74
C ALA A 16 -3.06 -7.83 -2.19
N ASN A 17 -3.47 -6.87 -3.02
CA ASN A 17 -4.80 -6.85 -3.64
C ASN A 17 -4.93 -7.91 -4.73
N GLU A 18 -3.92 -8.08 -5.60
CA GLU A 18 -3.90 -9.09 -6.66
C GLU A 18 -4.00 -10.52 -6.12
N LEU A 19 -3.24 -10.81 -5.06
CA LEU A 19 -3.24 -12.10 -4.38
C LEU A 19 -4.45 -12.29 -3.44
N LYS A 20 -5.36 -11.30 -3.36
CA LYS A 20 -6.53 -11.30 -2.46
C LYS A 20 -6.16 -11.65 -1.02
N LEU A 21 -5.07 -11.05 -0.53
CA LEU A 21 -4.64 -11.23 0.86
C LEU A 21 -5.68 -10.68 1.83
N SER A 22 -5.52 -11.02 3.11
CA SER A 22 -6.43 -10.57 4.17
C SER A 22 -6.68 -9.04 4.09
N PRO A 23 -7.95 -8.60 4.17
CA PRO A 23 -8.29 -7.18 4.23
C PRO A 23 -7.56 -6.42 5.34
N ASP A 24 -7.24 -7.08 6.45
CA ASP A 24 -6.49 -6.48 7.55
C ASP A 24 -5.06 -6.15 7.13
N PHE A 25 -4.41 -7.06 6.39
CA PHE A 25 -3.07 -6.86 5.87
C PHE A 25 -3.03 -5.71 4.85
N VAL A 26 -3.99 -5.69 3.92
CA VAL A 26 -4.12 -4.59 2.95
C VAL A 26 -4.37 -3.25 3.67
N SER A 27 -5.17 -3.25 4.73
CA SER A 27 -5.46 -2.06 5.54
C SER A 27 -4.23 -1.53 6.27
N LEU A 28 -3.37 -2.41 6.79
CA LEU A 28 -2.10 -2.03 7.41
C LEU A 28 -1.15 -1.38 6.40
N ILE A 29 -1.07 -1.92 5.18
CA ILE A 29 -0.26 -1.31 4.12
C ILE A 29 -0.83 0.06 3.74
N LYS A 30 -2.15 0.13 3.57
CA LYS A 30 -2.85 1.37 3.23
C LYS A 30 -2.62 2.45 4.29
N ALA A 31 -2.71 2.09 5.57
CA ALA A 31 -2.44 3.00 6.69
C ALA A 31 -1.00 3.52 6.67
N GLU A 32 -0.02 2.67 6.38
CA GLU A 32 1.38 3.08 6.24
C GLU A 32 1.60 4.02 5.03
N ILE A 33 0.91 3.77 3.92
CA ILE A 33 0.93 4.65 2.73
C ILE A 33 0.35 6.03 3.07
N TYR A 34 -0.77 6.10 3.79
CA TYR A 34 -1.33 7.37 4.26
C TYR A 34 -0.39 8.08 5.24
N ARG A 35 0.21 7.35 6.18
CA ARG A 35 1.16 7.89 7.17
C ARG A 35 2.38 8.54 6.52
N ARG A 36 2.82 8.03 5.37
CA ARG A 36 3.95 8.59 4.58
C ARG A 36 3.54 9.67 3.59
N GLY A 37 2.26 10.01 3.49
CA GLY A 37 1.77 10.98 2.50
C GLY A 37 1.78 10.47 1.06
N LEU A 38 1.89 9.15 0.85
CA LEU A 38 1.96 8.51 -0.47
C LEU A 38 0.59 8.13 -1.02
N SER A 39 -0.50 8.58 -0.39
CA SER A 39 -1.88 8.28 -0.78
C SER A 39 -2.20 8.68 -2.23
N HIS A 40 -1.49 9.67 -2.78
CA HIS A 40 -1.57 10.07 -4.18
C HIS A 40 -1.06 9.01 -5.17
N LYS A 41 -0.24 8.05 -4.72
CA LYS A 41 0.28 6.95 -5.56
C LYS A 41 -0.64 5.74 -5.66
N ILE A 42 -1.56 5.58 -4.70
CA ILE A 42 -2.58 4.50 -4.71
C ILE A 42 -3.96 4.97 -5.14
N LYS A 43 -4.18 6.29 -5.18
CA LYS A 43 -5.33 6.87 -5.88
C LYS A 43 -4.99 6.90 -7.37
N TYR A 44 -5.51 5.92 -8.11
CA TYR A 44 -5.48 5.95 -9.57
C TYR A 44 -6.89 6.23 -10.10
N THR A 45 -6.91 6.90 -11.26
CA THR A 45 -8.02 7.09 -12.21
C THR A 45 -9.23 7.90 -11.75
N SER A 46 -9.37 9.10 -12.31
CA SER A 46 -10.70 9.59 -12.72
C SER A 46 -11.28 8.69 -13.80
#